data_AF-A0A7Y2CX45-F1
#
_entry.id   AF-A0A7Y2CX45-F1
#
_cell.length_a   1.000
_cell.length_b   1.000
_cell.length_c   1.000
_cell.angle_alpha   90.00
_cell.angle_beta   90.00
_cell.angle_gamma   90.00
#
_symmetry.space_group_name_H-M   'P 1'
#
loop_
_entity.id
_entity.type
_entity.pdbx_description
1 polymer ?
#
loop_
_entity_poly.entity_id
_entity_poly.type
_entity_poly.pdbx_seq_one_letter_code
_entity_poly.pdbx_strand_id
1 'polypeptide(L)'
;MAATRDIVASYRGPGKVVRRMLDQGLREDRALIFLMVACLMFFVGQTPRLAREAFETGQDLSMLMGTTLVALIFILPLLAYLLAGLTYLIARIVRSRISAYGARLSLFWALLASSPLVLLWGLTAGFVGPGLELNLVGILWFGIFVWFWMSGFFAAARWAA
;
A
#
# COMPACT_ATOMS: atom_id res chain seq x y z
N MET A 1 9.06 -17.86 4.29
CA MET A 1 9.71 -16.53 4.27
C MET A 1 8.91 -15.61 5.16
N ALA A 2 9.56 -14.84 6.04
CA ALA A 2 8.87 -13.89 6.90
C ALA A 2 8.61 -12.60 6.11
N ALA A 3 7.35 -12.16 6.02
CA ALA A 3 6.94 -10.97 5.29
C ALA A 3 7.73 -9.71 5.72
N THR A 4 8.11 -9.62 6.99
CA THR A 4 8.98 -8.56 7.53
C THR A 4 10.35 -8.49 6.86
N ARG A 5 10.97 -9.63 6.53
CA ARG A 5 12.28 -9.67 5.87
C ARG A 5 12.18 -9.18 4.43
N ASP A 6 11.07 -9.47 3.77
CA ASP A 6 10.78 -9.01 2.40
C ASP A 6 10.43 -7.52 2.36
N ILE A 7 9.77 -6.99 3.41
CA ILE A 7 9.55 -5.53 3.57
C ILE A 7 10.91 -4.82 3.63
N VAL A 8 11.82 -5.23 4.52
CA VAL A 8 13.17 -4.62 4.62
C VAL A 8 13.96 -4.78 3.31
N ALA A 9 13.85 -5.93 2.65
CA ALA A 9 14.48 -6.14 1.35
C ALA A 9 13.92 -5.22 0.26
N SER A 10 12.65 -4.82 0.36
CA SER A 10 12.01 -3.91 -0.61
C SER A 10 12.58 -2.51 -0.56
N TYR A 11 13.11 -2.06 0.59
CA TYR A 11 13.83 -0.79 0.67
C TYR A 11 15.16 -0.80 -0.09
N ARG A 12 15.80 -1.97 -0.25
CA ARG A 12 17.06 -2.11 -0.99
C ARG A 12 16.88 -2.50 -2.46
N GLY A 13 15.77 -3.13 -2.81
CA GLY A 13 15.57 -3.69 -4.15
C GLY A 13 14.15 -4.20 -4.38
N PRO A 14 13.14 -3.31 -4.47
CA PRO A 14 11.73 -3.69 -4.53
C PRO A 14 11.42 -4.58 -5.74
N GLY A 15 12.02 -4.29 -6.91
CA GLY A 15 11.86 -5.12 -8.10
C GLY A 15 12.37 -6.56 -7.95
N LYS A 16 13.44 -6.78 -7.15
CA LYS A 16 13.97 -8.13 -6.89
C LYS A 16 13.03 -8.95 -6.01
N VAL A 17 12.30 -8.29 -5.10
CA VAL A 17 11.30 -8.93 -4.24
C VAL A 17 10.10 -9.35 -5.08
N VAL A 18 9.56 -8.45 -5.91
CA VAL A 18 8.43 -8.76 -6.80
C VAL A 18 8.78 -9.89 -7.78
N ARG A 19 9.97 -9.88 -8.39
CA ARG A 19 10.41 -10.96 -9.28
C ARG A 19 10.43 -12.32 -8.56
N ARG A 20 11.01 -12.36 -7.36
CA ARG A 20 11.05 -13.59 -6.54
C ARG A 20 9.66 -14.07 -6.12
N MET A 21 8.70 -13.16 -5.95
CA MET A 21 7.31 -13.52 -5.67
C MET A 21 6.62 -14.09 -6.92
N LEU A 22 6.90 -13.53 -8.10
CA LEU A 22 6.42 -14.07 -9.38
C LEU A 22 7.01 -15.47 -9.68
N ASP A 23 8.30 -15.68 -9.37
CA ASP A 23 8.99 -16.96 -9.54
C ASP A 23 8.40 -18.08 -8.65
N GLN A 24 7.63 -17.74 -7.61
CA GLN A 24 6.94 -18.72 -6.75
C GLN A 24 5.60 -19.20 -7.34
N GLY A 25 5.24 -18.76 -8.54
CA GLY A 25 4.04 -19.16 -9.27
C GLY A 25 2.84 -18.24 -9.05
N LEU A 26 1.77 -18.48 -9.82
CA LEU A 26 0.54 -17.70 -9.76
C LEU A 26 -0.21 -18.00 -8.45
N ARG A 27 -0.25 -17.01 -7.56
CA ARG A 27 -0.86 -17.12 -6.23
C ARG A 27 -1.67 -15.86 -5.92
N GLU A 28 -2.89 -15.83 -6.44
CA GLU A 28 -3.82 -14.71 -6.19
C GLU A 28 -4.24 -14.61 -4.71
N ASP A 29 -4.29 -15.75 -4.02
CA ASP A 29 -4.47 -15.86 -2.56
C ASP A 29 -3.49 -14.95 -1.80
N ARG A 30 -2.20 -14.99 -2.16
CA ARG A 30 -1.17 -14.19 -1.49
C ARG A 30 -1.30 -12.70 -1.79
N ALA A 31 -1.66 -12.35 -3.03
CA ALA A 31 -1.83 -10.95 -3.41
C ALA A 31 -2.97 -10.31 -2.61
N LEU A 32 -4.08 -11.03 -2.43
CA LEU A 32 -5.17 -10.60 -1.57
C LEU A 32 -4.76 -10.48 -0.11
N ILE A 33 -4.00 -11.44 0.42
CA ILE A 33 -3.48 -11.36 1.79
C ILE A 33 -2.63 -10.09 1.98
N PHE A 34 -1.75 -9.75 1.03
CA PHE A 34 -0.96 -8.53 1.13
C PHE A 34 -1.81 -7.27 1.17
N LEU A 35 -2.85 -7.21 0.33
CA LEU A 35 -3.79 -6.10 0.31
C LEU A 35 -4.55 -5.99 1.64
N MET A 36 -5.07 -7.10 2.15
CA MET A 36 -5.80 -7.12 3.43
C MET A 36 -4.93 -6.71 4.60
N VAL A 37 -3.67 -7.19 4.65
CA VAL A 37 -2.72 -6.76 5.68
C VAL A 37 -2.38 -5.28 5.52
N ALA A 38 -2.22 -4.78 4.30
CA ALA A 38 -2.01 -3.36 4.05
C ALA A 38 -3.20 -2.52 4.56
N CYS A 39 -4.45 -2.94 4.29
CA CYS A 39 -5.65 -2.28 4.81
C CYS A 39 -5.65 -2.21 6.35
N LEU A 40 -5.31 -3.31 7.02
CA LEU A 40 -5.20 -3.35 8.48
C LEU A 40 -4.10 -2.41 8.99
N MET A 41 -2.93 -2.40 8.35
CA MET A 41 -1.84 -1.47 8.72
C MET A 41 -2.23 0.00 8.52
N PHE A 42 -2.97 0.30 7.45
CA PHE A 42 -3.49 1.66 7.21
C PHE A 42 -4.52 2.04 8.27
N PHE A 43 -5.36 1.10 8.72
CA PHE A 43 -6.31 1.33 9.81
C PHE A 43 -5.57 1.65 11.11
N VAL A 44 -4.58 0.82 11.48
CA VAL A 44 -3.72 1.06 12.65
C VAL A 44 -2.99 2.40 12.53
N GLY A 45 -2.55 2.77 11.33
CA GLY A 45 -1.95 4.08 11.08
C GLY A 45 -2.94 5.23 11.26
N GLN A 46 -4.23 5.04 11.00
CA GLN A 46 -5.22 6.11 11.14
C GLN A 46 -5.73 6.28 12.57
N THR A 47 -5.58 5.29 13.46
CA THR A 47 -6.08 5.39 14.83
C THR A 47 -5.60 6.60 15.64
N PRO A 48 -4.32 7.05 15.56
CA PRO A 48 -3.86 8.22 16.31
C PRO A 48 -4.53 9.51 15.81
N ARG A 49 -4.71 9.61 14.48
CA ARG A 49 -5.42 10.74 13.85
C ARG A 49 -6.88 10.79 14.26
N LEU A 50 -7.58 9.64 14.22
CA LEU A 50 -8.98 9.54 14.58
C LEU A 50 -9.21 9.81 16.08
N ALA A 51 -8.30 9.36 16.94
CA ALA A 51 -8.35 9.67 18.37
C ALA A 51 -8.24 11.17 18.65
N ARG A 52 -7.35 11.86 17.93
CA ARG A 52 -7.23 13.32 18.00
C ARG A 52 -8.49 14.01 17.49
N GLU A 53 -9.02 13.58 16.34
CA GLU A 53 -10.23 14.12 15.73
C GLU A 53 -11.45 13.98 16.66
N ALA A 54 -11.62 12.82 17.28
CA ALA A 54 -12.66 12.59 18.29
C ALA A 54 -12.51 13.54 19.50
N PHE A 55 -11.27 13.76 19.96
CA PHE A 55 -10.98 14.65 21.08
C PHE A 55 -11.25 16.12 20.75
N GLU A 56 -10.86 16.59 19.56
CA GLU A 56 -11.03 18.00 19.16
C GLU A 56 -12.47 18.35 18.79
N THR A 57 -13.22 17.41 18.20
CA THR A 57 -14.58 17.66 17.70
C THR A 57 -15.68 17.19 18.66
N GLY A 58 -15.34 16.40 19.67
CA GLY A 58 -16.30 15.75 20.57
C GLY A 58 -17.12 14.63 19.91
N GLN A 59 -16.72 14.17 18.72
CA GLN A 59 -17.37 13.04 18.04
C GLN A 59 -17.09 11.71 18.74
N ASP A 60 -17.98 10.74 18.54
CA ASP A 60 -17.79 9.39 19.06
C ASP A 60 -16.65 8.66 18.33
N LEU A 61 -15.63 8.25 19.09
CA LEU A 61 -14.47 7.55 18.56
C LEU A 61 -14.85 6.20 17.93
N SER A 62 -15.81 5.47 18.50
CA SER A 62 -16.23 4.17 18.00
C SER A 62 -16.88 4.30 16.61
N MET A 63 -17.65 5.37 16.40
CA MET A 63 -18.24 5.72 15.10
C MET A 63 -17.17 6.06 14.05
N LEU A 64 -16.19 6.88 14.41
CA LEU A 64 -15.07 7.24 13.53
C LEU A 64 -14.20 6.03 13.16
N MET A 65 -13.87 5.18 14.15
CA MET A 65 -13.12 3.95 13.92
C MET A 65 -13.92 2.94 13.09
N GLY A 66 -15.21 2.76 13.38
CA GLY A 66 -16.08 1.83 12.66
C GLY A 66 -16.24 2.20 11.19
N THR A 67 -16.53 3.46 10.90
CA THR A 67 -16.64 3.97 9.51
C THR A 67 -15.32 3.85 8.75
N THR A 68 -14.20 4.22 9.39
CA THR A 68 -12.87 4.10 8.78
C THR A 68 -12.48 2.65 8.51
N LEU A 69 -12.77 1.73 9.43
CA LEU A 69 -12.50 0.30 9.24
C LEU A 69 -13.26 -0.25 8.04
N VAL A 70 -14.56 0.06 7.93
CA VAL A 70 -15.39 -0.36 6.79
C VAL A 70 -14.85 0.23 5.48
N ALA A 71 -14.50 1.52 5.46
CA ALA A 71 -13.90 2.14 4.28
C ALA A 71 -12.58 1.45 3.88
N LEU A 72 -11.72 1.12 4.84
CA LEU A 72 -10.42 0.50 4.55
C LEU A 72 -10.52 -0.99 4.18
N ILE A 73 -11.50 -1.73 4.70
CA ILE A 73 -11.66 -3.15 4.40
C ILE A 73 -12.45 -3.38 3.11
N PHE A 74 -13.40 -2.51 2.77
CA PHE A 74 -14.25 -2.69 1.58
C PHE A 74 -13.91 -1.73 0.44
N ILE A 75 -13.74 -0.44 0.72
CA ILE A 75 -13.53 0.57 -0.32
C ILE A 75 -12.07 0.57 -0.81
N LEU A 76 -11.10 0.52 0.10
CA LEU A 76 -9.68 0.57 -0.28
C LEU A 76 -9.27 -0.59 -1.20
N PRO A 77 -9.65 -1.86 -0.94
CA PRO A 77 -9.32 -2.96 -1.85
C PRO A 77 -9.97 -2.78 -3.23
N LEU A 78 -11.21 -2.29 -3.27
CA LEU A 78 -11.91 -2.06 -4.54
C LEU A 78 -11.20 -0.98 -5.37
N LEU A 79 -10.78 0.11 -4.73
CA LEU A 79 -9.96 1.14 -5.35
C LEU A 79 -8.60 0.60 -5.82
N ALA A 80 -7.94 -0.22 -5.01
CA ALA A 80 -6.66 -0.84 -5.38
C ALA A 80 -6.82 -1.78 -6.59
N TYR A 81 -7.90 -2.55 -6.66
CA TYR A 81 -8.23 -3.38 -7.81
C TYR A 81 -8.51 -2.56 -9.07
N LEU A 82 -9.25 -1.46 -8.93
CA LEU A 82 -9.54 -0.55 -10.04
C LEU A 82 -8.25 0.08 -10.56
N LEU A 83 -7.36 0.52 -9.67
CA LEU A 83 -6.05 1.09 -10.02
C LEU A 83 -5.14 0.04 -10.68
N ALA A 84 -5.11 -1.20 -10.16
CA ALA A 84 -4.38 -2.30 -10.78
C ALA A 84 -4.91 -2.64 -12.17
N GLY A 85 -6.23 -2.62 -12.36
CA GLY A 85 -6.87 -2.81 -13.66
C GLY A 85 -6.54 -1.69 -14.64
N LEU A 86 -6.60 -0.44 -14.19
CA LEU A 86 -6.28 0.74 -15.00
C LEU A 86 -4.81 0.74 -15.43
N THR A 87 -3.90 0.44 -14.51
CA THR A 87 -2.46 0.38 -14.83
C THR A 87 -2.11 -0.78 -15.74
N TYR A 88 -2.78 -1.93 -15.60
CA TYR A 88 -2.69 -3.01 -16.57
C TYR A 88 -3.20 -2.59 -17.96
N LEU A 89 -4.33 -1.86 -18.02
CA LEU A 89 -4.89 -1.36 -19.28
C LEU A 89 -3.93 -0.38 -19.98
N ILE A 90 -3.38 0.58 -19.23
CA ILE A 90 -2.37 1.51 -19.73
C ILE A 90 -1.14 0.74 -20.24
N ALA A 91 -0.69 -0.29 -19.50
CA ALA A 91 0.42 -1.14 -19.95
C ALA A 91 0.13 -1.82 -21.28
N ARG A 92 -1.10 -2.30 -21.50
CA ARG A 92 -1.53 -2.94 -22.75
C ARG A 92 -1.53 -1.94 -23.91
N ILE A 93 -1.94 -0.70 -23.68
CA ILE A 93 -1.87 0.38 -24.68
C ILE A 93 -0.40 0.64 -25.09
N VAL A 94 0.52 0.64 -24.13
CA VAL A 94 1.97 0.81 -24.34
C VAL A 94 2.65 -0.49 -24.83
N ARG A 95 1.88 -1.53 -25.18
CA ARG A 95 2.38 -2.85 -25.63
C ARG A 95 3.34 -3.55 -24.65
N SER A 96 3.22 -3.24 -23.37
CA SER A 96 3.95 -3.95 -22.32
C SER A 96 3.50 -5.42 -22.23
N ARG A 97 4.42 -6.33 -21.94
CA ARG A 97 4.15 -7.77 -21.74
C ARG A 97 3.72 -8.12 -20.32
N ILE A 98 3.52 -7.13 -19.44
CA ILE A 98 3.14 -7.37 -18.05
C ILE A 98 1.85 -8.21 -17.96
N SER A 99 1.83 -9.19 -17.05
CA SER A 99 0.63 -9.96 -16.75
C SER A 99 -0.32 -9.18 -15.82
N ALA A 100 -1.63 -9.43 -15.93
CA ALA A 100 -2.61 -8.82 -15.02
C ALA A 100 -2.31 -9.14 -13.55
N TYR A 101 -1.83 -10.37 -13.28
CA TYR A 101 -1.36 -10.77 -11.95
C TYR A 101 -0.14 -9.96 -11.48
N GLY A 102 0.87 -9.75 -12.35
CA GLY A 102 2.05 -8.96 -12.01
C GLY A 102 1.75 -7.49 -11.73
N ALA A 103 0.78 -6.91 -12.44
CA ALA A 103 0.31 -5.55 -12.17
C ALA A 103 -0.35 -5.44 -10.78
N ARG A 104 -1.24 -6.38 -10.43
CA ARG A 104 -1.88 -6.42 -9.10
C ARG A 104 -0.88 -6.66 -7.98
N LEU A 105 -0.02 -7.67 -8.14
CA LEU A 105 0.99 -8.04 -7.15
C LEU A 105 1.94 -6.89 -6.85
N SER A 106 2.41 -6.17 -7.88
CA SER A 106 3.33 -5.04 -7.68
C SER A 106 2.66 -3.89 -6.91
N LEU A 107 1.39 -3.59 -7.19
CA LEU A 107 0.64 -2.57 -6.47
C LEU A 107 0.35 -2.97 -5.02
N PHE A 108 -0.15 -4.19 -4.79
CA PHE A 108 -0.53 -4.65 -3.46
C PHE A 108 0.69 -4.83 -2.56
N TRP A 109 1.80 -5.31 -3.13
CA TRP A 109 3.07 -5.36 -2.42
C TRP A 109 3.60 -3.97 -2.09
N ALA A 110 3.51 -3.01 -3.01
CA ALA A 110 3.95 -1.63 -2.75
C ALA A 110 3.13 -0.98 -1.60
N LEU A 111 1.81 -1.20 -1.57
CA LEU A 111 0.96 -0.76 -0.46
C LEU A 111 1.45 -1.33 0.88
N LEU A 112 1.64 -2.65 0.94
CA LEU A 112 2.10 -3.32 2.16
C LEU A 112 3.50 -2.89 2.58
N ALA A 113 4.45 -2.81 1.64
CA ALA A 113 5.83 -2.42 1.91
C ALA A 113 5.95 -0.95 2.37
N SER A 114 5.00 -0.09 1.96
CA SER A 114 4.92 1.30 2.41
C SER A 114 4.29 1.47 3.80
N SER A 115 3.73 0.40 4.38
CA SER A 115 3.01 0.47 5.67
C SER A 115 3.80 1.08 6.84
N PRO A 116 5.12 0.89 7.02
CA PRO A 116 5.84 1.52 8.14
C PRO A 116 5.79 3.05 8.08
N LEU A 117 5.77 3.63 6.87
CA LEU A 117 5.69 5.07 6.67
C LEU A 117 4.27 5.59 6.88
N VAL A 118 3.25 4.79 6.55
CA VAL A 118 1.84 5.12 6.86
C VAL A 118 1.63 5.16 8.38
N LEU A 119 2.19 4.19 9.10
CA LEU A 119 2.16 4.20 10.56
C LEU A 119 2.85 5.44 11.14
N LEU A 120 4.02 5.81 10.60
CA LEU A 120 4.72 7.03 11.01
C LEU A 120 3.91 8.30 10.70
N TRP A 121 3.32 8.39 9.52
CA TRP A 121 2.45 9.50 9.12
C TRP A 121 1.26 9.63 10.06
N GLY A 122 0.62 8.50 10.37
CA GLY A 122 -0.47 8.39 11.32
C GLY A 122 -0.15 8.88 12.73
N LEU A 123 0.98 8.44 13.27
CA LEU A 123 1.50 8.90 14.56
C LEU A 123 1.78 10.40 14.54
N THR A 124 2.41 10.90 13.47
CA THR A 124 2.70 12.33 13.30
C THR A 124 1.39 13.14 13.31
N ALA A 125 0.36 12.65 12.59
CA ALA A 125 -0.95 13.30 12.54
C ALA A 125 -1.65 13.34 13.91
N GLY A 126 -1.56 12.28 14.71
CA GLY A 126 -2.17 12.22 16.03
C GLY A 126 -1.44 13.05 17.07
N PHE A 127 -0.11 12.91 17.17
CA PHE A 127 0.67 13.54 18.23
C PHE A 127 1.02 15.01 17.94
N VAL A 128 1.45 15.33 16.72
CA VAL A 128 1.84 16.70 16.36
C VAL A 128 0.63 17.50 15.91
N GLY A 129 -0.20 16.92 15.05
CA GLY A 129 -1.31 17.59 14.38
C GLY A 129 -0.95 18.14 13.00
N PRO A 130 -1.79 19.02 12.41
CA PRO A 130 -1.56 19.56 11.08
C PRO A 130 -0.33 20.49 11.06
N GLY A 131 0.64 20.19 10.19
CA GLY A 131 1.88 20.97 10.10
C GLY A 131 2.81 20.53 8.97
N LEU A 132 3.98 21.17 8.89
CA LEU A 132 4.99 20.88 7.87
C LEU A 132 5.51 19.44 7.97
N GLU A 133 5.68 18.93 9.19
CA GLU A 133 6.16 17.57 9.48
C GLU A 133 5.22 16.51 8.91
N LEU A 134 3.91 16.68 9.10
CA LEU A 134 2.89 15.78 8.55
C LEU A 134 2.97 15.72 7.03
N ASN A 135 3.12 16.88 6.38
CA ASN A 135 3.24 16.98 4.93
C ASN A 135 4.53 16.33 4.43
N LEU A 136 5.65 16.54 5.12
CA LEU A 136 6.93 15.94 4.77
C LEU A 136 6.88 14.41 4.85
N VAL A 137 6.33 13.86 5.93
CA VAL A 137 6.18 12.40 6.07
C VAL A 137 5.21 11.86 5.02
N GLY A 138 4.14 12.60 4.69
CA GLY A 138 3.19 12.23 3.64
C GLY A 138 3.83 12.18 2.24
N ILE A 139 4.62 13.20 1.89
CA ILE A 139 5.37 13.25 0.62
C ILE A 139 6.41 12.12 0.57
N LEU A 140 7.13 11.90 1.67
CA LEU A 140 8.12 10.82 1.76
C LEU A 140 7.46 9.45 1.58
N TRP A 141 6.33 9.22 2.25
CA TRP A 141 5.53 8.00 2.09
C TRP A 141 5.10 7.82 0.63
N PHE A 142 4.48 8.84 0.03
CA PHE A 142 4.01 8.77 -1.35
C PHE A 142 5.16 8.51 -2.34
N GLY A 143 6.29 9.19 -2.16
CA GLY A 143 7.48 8.98 -2.98
C GLY A 143 8.01 7.55 -2.90
N ILE A 144 8.09 6.97 -1.69
CA ILE A 144 8.52 5.59 -1.49
C ILE A 144 7.50 4.59 -2.04
N PHE A 145 6.20 4.85 -1.86
CA PHE A 145 5.15 4.04 -2.45
C PHE A 145 5.25 3.99 -3.98
N VAL A 146 5.38 5.16 -4.64
CA VAL A 146 5.53 5.25 -6.10
C VAL A 146 6.81 4.54 -6.55
N TRP A 147 7.92 4.71 -5.82
CA TRP A 147 9.17 4.03 -6.11
C TRP A 147 9.05 2.50 -6.04
N PHE A 148 8.41 1.97 -4.99
CA PHE A 148 8.15 0.53 -4.84
C PHE A 148 7.25 0.01 -5.94
N TRP A 149 6.19 0.74 -6.24
CA TRP A 149 5.23 0.37 -7.26
C TRP A 149 5.85 0.34 -8.65
N MET A 150 6.50 1.43 -9.08
CA MET A 150 7.15 1.51 -10.40
C MET A 150 8.24 0.45 -10.55
N SER A 151 9.10 0.29 -9.54
CA SER A 151 10.15 -0.73 -9.57
C SER A 151 9.60 -2.15 -9.65
N GLY A 152 8.52 -2.44 -8.91
CA GLY A 152 7.82 -3.72 -8.96
C GLY A 152 7.16 -3.96 -10.31
N PHE A 153 6.54 -2.93 -10.88
CA PHE A 153 5.87 -2.96 -12.18
C PHE A 153 6.87 -3.23 -13.31
N PHE A 154 8.00 -2.51 -13.35
CA PHE A 154 9.05 -2.76 -14.34
C PHE A 154 9.72 -4.13 -14.16
N ALA A 155 9.80 -4.65 -12.94
CA ALA A 155 10.30 -6.01 -12.70
C ALA A 155 9.31 -7.07 -13.23
N ALA A 156 8.01 -6.87 -13.00
CA ALA A 156 6.97 -7.74 -13.51
C ALA A 156 6.88 -7.71 -15.05
N ALA A 157 7.02 -6.53 -15.66
CA ALA A 157 7.04 -6.38 -17.11
C ALA A 157 8.26 -7.10 -17.75
N ARG A 158 9.44 -7.02 -17.11
CA ARG A 158 10.66 -7.71 -17.57
C ARG A 158 10.62 -9.22 -17.35
N TRP A 159 9.92 -9.69 -16.32
CA TRP A 159 9.76 -11.12 -16.06
C TRP A 159 8.88 -11.80 -17.11
N ALA A 160 7.89 -11.08 -17.63
CA ALA A 160 6.99 -11.60 -18.67
C ALA A 160 7.51 -11.41 -20.11
N ALA A 161 8.71 -10.85 -20.28
CA ALA A 161 9.32 -10.58 -21.57
C ALA A 161 10.16 -11.76 -22.08
#